data_AF-A0A1T4R242-F1
#
_entry.id   AF-A0A1T4R242-F1
#
_cell.length_a   1.000
_cell.length_b   1.000
_cell.length_c   1.000
_cell.angle_alpha   90.00
_cell.angle_beta   90.00
_cell.angle_gamma   90.00
#
_symmetry.space_group_name_H-M   'P 1'
#
loop_
_entity.id
_entity.type
_entity.pdbx_description
1 polymer ?
#
loop_
_entity_poly.entity_id
_entity_poly.type
_entity_poly.pdbx_seq_one_letter_code
_entity_poly.pdbx_strand_id
1 'polypeptide(L)' 'MKLKNIALFIDSKITELHRNRSNFCLKHKMTKQSFNSLINNLIYENKGAKFSTIEEILNKLGYELVIQKIKK' A
#
# COMPACT_ATOMS: atom_id res chain seq x y z
N MET A 1 -14.19 3.09 -0.66
CA MET A 1 -13.43 1.84 -0.40
C MET A 1 -12.92 1.89 1.04
N LYS A 2 -13.12 0.85 1.87
CA LYS A 2 -12.59 0.83 3.26
C LYS A 2 -11.05 0.65 3.21
N LEU A 3 -10.29 1.34 4.06
CA LEU A 3 -8.81 1.29 4.07
C LEU A 3 -8.25 -0.14 4.22
N LYS A 4 -8.95 -1.00 4.97
CA LYS A 4 -8.65 -2.44 5.07
C LYS A 4 -8.63 -3.15 3.70
N ASN A 5 -9.53 -2.78 2.79
CA ASN A 5 -9.57 -3.39 1.45
C ASN A 5 -8.39 -2.93 0.59
N ILE A 6 -7.93 -1.69 0.78
CA ILE A 6 -6.73 -1.17 0.11
C ILE A 6 -5.48 -1.90 0.63
N ALA A 7 -5.38 -2.10 1.95
CA ALA A 7 -4.28 -2.87 2.54
C ALA A 7 -4.22 -4.30 1.99
N LEU A 8 -5.36 -5.00 1.94
CA LEU A 8 -5.46 -6.35 1.37
C LEU A 8 -5.12 -6.37 -0.13
N PHE A 9 -5.55 -5.36 -0.88
CA PHE A 9 -5.22 -5.23 -2.30
C PHE A 9 -3.71 -5.05 -2.53
N ILE A 10 -3.07 -4.13 -1.80
CA ILE A 10 -1.62 -3.93 -1.85
C ILE A 10 -0.90 -5.23 -1.54
N ASP A 11 -1.36 -5.97 -0.54
CA ASP A 11 -0.72 -7.20 -0.13
C ASP A 11 -0.81 -8.33 -1.15
N SER A 12 -2.00 -8.46 -1.74
CA SER A 12 -2.25 -9.38 -2.85
C SER A 12 -1.36 -9.04 -4.04
N LYS A 13 -1.23 -7.75 -4.41
CA LYS A 13 -0.38 -7.32 -5.53
C LYS A 13 1.11 -7.46 -5.27
N ILE A 14 1.57 -7.21 -4.05
CA ILE A 14 2.94 -7.51 -3.66
C ILE A 14 3.24 -9.00 -3.79
N THR A 15 2.30 -9.85 -3.39
CA THR A 15 2.45 -11.31 -3.48
C THR A 15 2.44 -11.77 -4.94
N GLU A 16 1.58 -11.19 -5.78
CA GLU A 16 1.50 -11.48 -7.22
C GLU A 16 2.78 -11.06 -7.97
N LEU A 17 3.28 -9.84 -7.74
CA LEU A 17 4.38 -9.25 -8.50
C LEU A 17 5.77 -9.55 -7.93
N HIS A 18 5.88 -9.73 -6.62
CA HIS A 18 7.16 -9.91 -5.92
C HIS A 18 7.25 -11.23 -5.16
N ARG A 19 6.24 -12.11 -5.27
CA ARG A 19 6.12 -13.40 -4.57
C ARG A 19 5.87 -13.28 -3.06
N ASN A 20 6.42 -12.28 -2.40
CA ASN A 20 6.18 -11.97 -0.98
C ASN A 20 6.61 -10.53 -0.63
N ARG A 21 6.18 -10.05 0.56
CA ARG A 21 6.54 -8.73 1.11
C ARG A 21 8.04 -8.51 1.28
N SER A 22 8.80 -9.56 1.61
CA SER A 22 10.26 -9.47 1.84
C SER A 22 10.98 -9.05 0.57
N ASN A 23 10.64 -9.67 -0.56
CA ASN A 23 11.22 -9.38 -1.86
C ASN A 23 10.85 -7.97 -2.35
N PHE A 24 9.62 -7.53 -2.11
CA PHE A 24 9.21 -6.16 -2.38
C PHE A 24 10.05 -5.15 -1.58
N CYS A 25 10.17 -5.37 -0.27
CA CYS A 25 10.98 -4.54 0.62
C CYS A 25 12.45 -4.47 0.15
N LEU A 26 13.05 -5.62 -0.19
CA LEU A 26 14.42 -5.70 -0.71
C LEU A 26 14.59 -4.94 -2.03
N LYS A 27 13.67 -5.14 -2.99
CA LYS A 27 13.74 -4.51 -4.32
C LYS A 27 13.60 -3.00 -4.26
N HIS A 28 12.80 -2.48 -3.33
CA HIS A 28 12.55 -1.05 -3.17
C HIS A 28 13.37 -0.41 -2.04
N LYS A 29 14.38 -1.11 -1.50
CA LYS A 29 15.25 -0.64 -0.41
C LYS A 29 14.46 -0.12 0.81
N MET A 30 13.35 -0.79 1.12
CA MET A 30 12.49 -0.49 2.25
C MET A 30 12.69 -1.55 3.34
N THR A 31 12.63 -1.16 4.61
CA THR A 31 12.68 -2.14 5.71
C THR A 31 11.30 -2.76 5.93
N LYS A 32 11.27 -4.04 6.32
CA LYS A 32 10.01 -4.73 6.68
C LYS A 32 9.26 -4.02 7.80
N GLN A 33 9.99 -3.42 8.73
CA GLN A 33 9.41 -2.72 9.88
C GLN A 33 8.70 -1.44 9.44
N SER A 34 9.32 -0.64 8.56
CA SER A 34 8.67 0.52 7.96
C SER A 34 7.44 0.12 7.13
N PHE A 35 7.54 -0.96 6.33
CA PHE A 35 6.41 -1.45 5.55
C PHE A 35 5.24 -1.91 6.43
N ASN A 36 5.50 -2.72 7.46
CA ASN A 36 4.46 -3.18 8.37
C ASN A 36 3.83 -2.02 9.16
N SER A 37 4.63 -1.04 9.57
CA SER A 37 4.11 0.17 10.21
C SER A 37 3.20 0.95 9.26
N LEU A 38 3.54 1.05 7.97
CA LEU A 38 2.67 1.70 6.97
C LEU A 38 1.33 0.98 6.80
N ILE A 39 1.35 -0.35 6.67
CA ILE A 39 0.11 -1.14 6.55
C ILE A 39 -0.72 -1.11 7.84
N ASN A 40 -0.08 -1.16 9.02
CA ASN A 40 -0.79 -1.05 10.29
C ASN A 40 -1.40 0.33 10.49
N ASN A 41 -0.66 1.40 10.16
CA ASN A 41 -1.19 2.76 10.24
C ASN A 41 -2.37 2.94 9.27
N LEU A 42 -2.31 2.33 8.07
CA LEU A 42 -3.41 2.30 7.12
C LEU A 42 -4.67 1.62 7.68
N ILE A 43 -4.52 0.53 8.43
CA ILE A 43 -5.63 -0.30 8.93
C ILE A 43 -6.23 0.25 10.23
N TYR A 44 -5.38 0.71 11.15
CA TYR A 44 -5.75 1.03 12.54
C TYR A 44 -5.78 2.53 12.81
N GLU A 45 -4.84 3.29 12.26
CA GLU A 45 -4.83 4.74 12.41
C GLU A 45 -5.62 5.37 11.26
N ASN A 46 -6.93 5.51 11.45
CA ASN A 46 -7.78 6.44 10.70
C ASN A 46 -7.28 7.91 10.74
N LYS A 47 -6.14 8.17 11.40
CA LYS A 47 -5.41 9.43 11.42
C LYS A 47 -4.36 9.42 10.30
N GLY A 48 -4.82 9.70 9.08
CA GLY A 48 -3.96 10.21 8.02
C GLY A 48 -2.66 9.42 7.81
N ALA A 49 -2.73 8.10 7.63
CA ALA A 49 -1.73 7.45 6.79
C ALA A 49 -1.68 8.29 5.51
N LYS A 50 -0.63 9.10 5.35
CA LYS A 50 -0.58 10.13 4.31
C LYS A 50 -0.84 9.40 3.01
N PHE A 51 -1.94 9.73 2.33
CA PHE A 51 -2.33 9.09 1.07
C PHE A 51 -1.14 9.03 0.11
N SER A 52 -0.27 10.04 0.18
CA SER A 52 1.06 10.11 -0.42
C SER A 52 1.87 8.82 -0.36
N THR A 53 1.96 8.17 0.81
CA THR A 53 2.78 6.96 0.98
C THR A 53 2.10 5.72 0.43
N ILE A 54 0.77 5.68 0.43
CA ILE A 54 0.01 4.61 -0.25
C ILE A 54 0.14 4.77 -1.76
N GLU A 55 0.01 6.00 -2.26
CA GLU A 55 0.27 6.36 -3.65
C GLU A 55 1.68 5.97 -4.07
N GLU A 56 2.70 6.21 -3.24
CA GLU A 56 4.06 5.75 -3.51
C GLU A 56 4.17 4.21 -3.59
N ILE A 57 3.50 3.48 -2.70
CA ILE A 57 3.51 2.00 -2.74
C ILE A 57 2.78 1.51 -3.99
N LEU A 58 1.62 2.07 -4.32
CA LEU A 58 0.87 1.73 -5.52
C LEU A 58 1.65 2.06 -6.79
N ASN A 59 2.29 3.23 -6.85
CA ASN A 59 3.16 3.62 -7.97
C ASN A 59 4.34 2.67 -8.13
N LYS A 60 4.98 2.25 -7.03
CA LYS A 60 6.04 1.22 -7.05
C LYS A 60 5.54 -0.13 -7.55
N LEU A 61 4.26 -0.44 -7.36
CA LEU A 61 3.58 -1.62 -7.89
C LEU A 61 3.05 -1.43 -9.32
N GLY A 62 3.22 -0.26 -9.92
CA GLY A 62 2.73 0.07 -11.26
C GLY A 62 1.25 0.46 -11.32
N TYR A 63 0.64 0.82 -10.19
CA TYR A 63 -0.75 1.27 -10.09
C TYR A 63 -0.78 2.77 -9.78
N GLU A 64 -1.44 3.55 -10.65
CA GLU A 64 -1.84 4.90 -10.27
C GLU A 64 -3.09 4.85 -9.40
N LEU A 65 -3.07 5.59 -8.29
CA LEU A 65 -4.24 5.79 -7.44
C LEU A 65 -5.18 6.77 -8.16
N VAL A 66 -5.93 6.28 -9.14
CA VAL A 66 -6.90 7.11 -9.85
C VAL A 66 -7.99 7.50 -8.85
N ILE A 67 -7.99 8.76 -8.42
CA ILE A 67 -9.08 9.36 -7.65
C ILE A 67 -10.29 9.38 -8.58
N GLN A 68 -11.06 8.29 -8.62
CA GLN A 68 -12.35 8.29 -9.30
C GLN A 68 -13.27 9.21 -8.50
N LYS A 69 -13.57 10.38 -9.07
CA LYS A 69 -14.57 11.31 -8.54
C LYS A 69 -15.87 10.51 -8.35
N ILE A 70 -16.31 10.37 -7.10
CA ILE A 70 -17.62 9.77 -6.80
C ILE A 70 -18.64 10.67 -7.50
N LYS A 71 -19.24 10.18 -8.59
CA LYS A 71 -20.42 10.84 -9.17
C LYS A 71 -21.52 10.75 -8.11
N LYS A 72 -21.92 11.91 -7.59
CA LYS A 72 -23.11 12.10 -6.76
C LYS A 72 -24.35 11.61 -7.50
#